data_AF-D7A2S5-F1
#
_entry.id   AF-D7A2S5-F1
#
_cell.length_a   1.000
_cell.length_b   1.000
_cell.length_c   1.000
_cell.angle_alpha   90.00
_cell.angle_beta   90.00
_cell.angle_gamma   90.00
#
_symmetry.space_group_name_H-M   'P 1'
#
loop_
_entity.id
_entity.type
_entity.pdbx_description
1 polymer ?
#
loop_
_entity_poly.entity_id
_entity_poly.type
_entity_poly.pdbx_seq_one_letter_code
_entity_poly.pdbx_strand_id
1 'polypeptide(L)'
;MTLQDKLDAMRDDFENGRFPLVPTRAQLQTMQRATQALIDSGQAENALRAGDRAPEFMLQDANGDSVSSRALLARGALVATFYRGVWCPYCNYDLQALEEVRAEVEVRGASLAALSPQTLANSRKSQRDTKLGFPILSDPGAAVAAEFGLRFALPNDLIEVYRQFGNDLPKINDDPAWVLPMPARYVIGMDGMIAYAEVNPDYTQRPDPAELLPVLNGLRARTQA
;
A
#
# COMPACT_ATOMS: atom_id res chain seq x y z
N MET A 1 -18.99 3.49 -9.73
CA MET A 1 -17.79 4.34 -9.84
C MET A 1 -16.64 3.50 -9.32
N THR A 2 -15.67 3.23 -10.18
CA THR A 2 -14.50 2.41 -9.83
C THR A 2 -13.64 3.12 -8.78
N LEU A 3 -12.68 2.41 -8.18
CA LEU A 3 -11.67 3.07 -7.35
C LEU A 3 -10.92 4.15 -8.15
N GLN A 4 -10.48 3.84 -9.39
CA GLN A 4 -9.74 4.80 -10.20
C GLN A 4 -10.56 6.06 -10.49
N ASP A 5 -11.87 5.95 -10.77
CA ASP A 5 -12.74 7.11 -10.95
C ASP A 5 -12.76 8.02 -9.71
N LYS A 6 -12.79 7.43 -8.49
CA LYS A 6 -12.70 8.17 -7.22
C LYS A 6 -11.35 8.89 -7.10
N LEU A 7 -10.25 8.22 -7.46
CA LEU A 7 -8.89 8.77 -7.38
C LEU A 7 -8.67 9.89 -8.41
N ASP A 8 -9.20 9.74 -9.62
CA ASP A 8 -9.12 10.75 -10.67
C ASP A 8 -9.91 12.01 -10.28
N ALA A 9 -11.13 11.85 -9.76
CA ALA A 9 -11.92 12.99 -9.25
C ALA A 9 -11.20 13.72 -8.10
N MET A 10 -10.57 12.97 -7.19
CA MET A 10 -9.78 13.56 -6.11
C MET A 10 -8.52 14.26 -6.61
N ARG A 11 -7.80 13.69 -7.59
CA ARG A 11 -6.66 14.34 -8.24
C ARG A 11 -7.11 15.66 -8.86
N ASP A 12 -8.21 15.65 -9.60
CA ASP A 12 -8.75 16.85 -10.24
C ASP A 12 -9.10 17.92 -9.20
N ASP A 13 -9.70 17.54 -8.07
CA ASP A 13 -9.99 18.48 -6.97
C ASP A 13 -8.71 19.04 -6.34
N PHE A 14 -7.69 18.21 -6.15
CA PHE A 14 -6.40 18.64 -5.61
C PHE A 14 -5.66 19.60 -6.56
N GLU A 15 -5.56 19.26 -7.84
CA GLU A 15 -4.84 20.07 -8.85
C GLU A 15 -5.54 21.40 -9.14
N ASN A 16 -6.86 21.46 -8.95
CA ASN A 16 -7.66 22.66 -9.18
C ASN A 16 -8.03 23.41 -7.87
N GLY A 17 -7.38 23.09 -6.75
CA GLY A 17 -7.53 23.83 -5.49
C GLY A 17 -8.89 23.71 -4.80
N ARG A 18 -9.64 22.64 -5.10
CA ARG A 18 -10.91 22.28 -4.44
C ARG A 18 -10.70 21.32 -3.25
N PHE A 19 -9.46 20.98 -2.96
CA PHE A 19 -9.06 20.19 -1.80
C PHE A 19 -8.58 21.11 -0.65
N PRO A 20 -8.71 20.72 0.64
CA PRO A 20 -8.25 21.56 1.75
C PRO A 20 -6.78 21.97 1.66
N LEU A 21 -5.95 21.10 1.08
CA LEU A 21 -4.58 21.40 0.71
C LEU A 21 -4.54 21.85 -0.75
N VAL A 22 -4.13 23.11 -0.98
CA VAL A 22 -4.03 23.70 -2.33
C VAL A 22 -2.57 23.75 -2.76
N PRO A 23 -2.15 22.96 -3.77
CA PRO A 23 -0.78 22.95 -4.24
C PRO A 23 -0.51 24.14 -5.18
N THR A 24 0.71 24.67 -5.12
CA THR A 24 1.22 25.58 -6.16
C THR A 24 1.56 24.79 -7.42
N ARG A 25 1.59 25.47 -8.57
CA ARG A 25 2.03 24.86 -9.85
C ARG A 25 3.43 24.24 -9.75
N ALA A 26 4.35 24.88 -9.03
CA ALA A 26 5.71 24.36 -8.84
C ALA A 26 5.71 23.07 -8.02
N GLN A 27 4.91 22.99 -6.95
CA GLN A 27 4.75 21.76 -6.17
C GLN A 27 4.15 20.63 -6.99
N LEU A 28 3.09 20.91 -7.79
CA LEU A 28 2.50 19.94 -8.71
C LEU A 28 3.55 19.39 -9.69
N GLN A 29 4.32 20.28 -10.32
CA GLN A 29 5.38 19.88 -11.25
C GLN A 29 6.46 19.03 -10.57
N THR A 30 6.88 19.39 -9.35
CA THR A 30 7.84 18.58 -8.60
C THR A 30 7.30 17.17 -8.31
N MET A 31 6.04 17.05 -7.88
CA MET A 31 5.42 15.73 -7.65
C MET A 31 5.34 14.91 -8.94
N GLN A 32 4.89 15.52 -10.04
CA GLN A 32 4.80 14.86 -11.35
C GLN A 32 6.17 14.40 -11.86
N ARG A 33 7.20 15.26 -11.77
CA ARG A 33 8.57 14.90 -12.15
C ARG A 33 9.13 13.77 -11.28
N ALA A 34 8.89 13.81 -9.97
CA ALA A 34 9.38 12.77 -9.07
C ALA A 34 8.72 11.41 -9.35
N THR A 35 7.41 11.39 -9.64
CA THR A 35 6.72 10.18 -10.09
C THR A 35 7.30 9.66 -11.40
N GLN A 36 7.47 10.55 -12.40
CA GLN A 36 8.04 10.15 -13.70
C GLN A 36 9.47 9.63 -13.56
N ALA A 37 10.31 10.27 -12.73
CA ALA A 37 11.67 9.81 -12.49
C ALA A 37 11.71 8.43 -11.82
N LEU A 38 10.78 8.13 -10.92
CA LEU A 38 10.66 6.79 -10.33
C LEU A 38 10.22 5.75 -11.37
N ILE A 39 9.26 6.09 -12.25
CA ILE A 39 8.87 5.24 -13.38
C ILE A 39 10.08 4.96 -14.29
N ASP A 40 10.76 6.01 -14.73
CA ASP A 40 11.90 5.94 -15.65
C ASP A 40 13.11 5.21 -15.04
N SER A 41 13.20 5.15 -13.71
CA SER A 41 14.27 4.41 -13.02
C SER A 41 14.17 2.89 -13.17
N GLY A 42 13.02 2.36 -13.60
CA GLY A 42 12.79 0.92 -13.71
C GLY A 42 12.75 0.18 -12.36
N GLN A 43 12.71 0.90 -11.22
CA GLN A 43 12.75 0.25 -9.90
C GLN A 43 11.62 -0.76 -9.69
N ALA A 44 10.42 -0.50 -10.24
CA ALA A 44 9.29 -1.44 -10.17
C ALA A 44 9.58 -2.80 -10.83
N GLU A 45 10.52 -2.87 -11.77
CA GLU A 45 10.91 -4.13 -12.44
C GLU A 45 11.68 -5.07 -11.51
N ASN A 46 12.23 -4.55 -10.41
CA ASN A 46 12.91 -5.33 -9.37
C ASN A 46 11.95 -5.85 -8.30
N ALA A 47 10.69 -5.44 -8.32
CA ALA A 47 9.71 -5.90 -7.36
C ALA A 47 9.32 -7.36 -7.63
N LEU A 48 8.93 -8.08 -6.58
CA LEU A 48 8.47 -9.45 -6.73
C LEU A 48 7.23 -9.51 -7.63
N ARG A 49 7.10 -10.60 -8.39
CA ARG A 49 6.00 -10.81 -9.35
C ARG A 49 5.28 -12.13 -9.07
N ALA A 50 4.18 -12.33 -9.78
CA ALA A 50 3.50 -13.61 -9.76
C ALA A 50 4.47 -14.76 -10.16
N GLY A 51 4.44 -15.85 -9.38
CA GLY A 51 5.37 -16.97 -9.49
C GLY A 51 6.54 -16.92 -8.51
N ASP A 52 6.88 -15.77 -7.95
CA ASP A 52 7.95 -15.66 -6.96
C ASP A 52 7.47 -16.11 -5.56
N ARG A 53 8.41 -16.47 -4.70
CA ARG A 53 8.14 -16.77 -3.28
C ARG A 53 8.12 -15.45 -2.48
N ALA A 54 7.03 -15.21 -1.77
CA ALA A 54 6.92 -14.05 -0.90
C ALA A 54 7.81 -14.22 0.36
N PRO A 55 8.56 -13.18 0.78
CA PRO A 55 9.25 -13.16 2.05
C PRO A 55 8.29 -13.36 3.23
N GLU A 56 8.72 -14.13 4.23
CA GLU A 56 7.99 -14.23 5.50
C GLU A 56 8.25 -12.99 6.35
N PHE A 57 7.23 -12.51 7.06
CA PHE A 57 7.37 -11.38 7.96
C PHE A 57 6.61 -11.60 9.26
N MET A 58 7.07 -10.92 10.31
CA MET A 58 6.39 -10.77 11.58
C MET A 58 6.45 -9.30 11.98
N LEU A 59 5.31 -8.62 11.94
CA LEU A 59 5.19 -7.19 12.19
C LEU A 59 4.18 -6.93 13.30
N GLN A 60 4.22 -5.74 13.89
CA GLN A 60 3.23 -5.31 14.88
C GLN A 60 2.03 -4.67 14.19
N ASP A 61 0.83 -5.05 14.60
CA ASP A 61 -0.39 -4.35 14.21
C ASP A 61 -0.55 -3.02 14.97
N ALA A 62 -1.61 -2.27 14.68
CA ALA A 62 -1.91 -1.03 15.37
C ALA A 62 -1.98 -1.16 16.91
N ASN A 63 -2.40 -2.29 17.48
CA ASN A 63 -2.46 -2.49 18.92
C ASN A 63 -1.10 -2.82 19.54
N GLY A 64 -0.12 -3.22 18.73
CA GLY A 64 1.18 -3.72 19.15
C GLY A 64 1.23 -5.25 19.19
N ASP A 65 0.17 -5.93 18.74
CA ASP A 65 0.11 -7.38 18.65
C ASP A 65 0.94 -7.87 17.46
N SER A 66 1.68 -8.96 17.65
CA SER A 66 2.50 -9.53 16.59
C SER A 66 1.66 -10.32 15.59
N VAL A 67 1.77 -9.97 14.31
CA VAL A 67 1.10 -10.63 13.18
C VAL A 67 2.14 -11.28 12.29
N SER A 68 2.03 -12.59 12.12
CA SER A 68 2.92 -13.39 11.26
C SER A 68 2.26 -13.70 9.92
N SER A 69 2.97 -13.44 8.81
CA SER A 69 2.49 -13.83 7.48
C SER A 69 2.31 -15.34 7.35
N ARG A 70 3.18 -16.14 7.97
CA ARG A 70 3.04 -17.60 8.03
C ARG A 70 1.75 -18.04 8.75
N ALA A 71 1.40 -17.38 9.86
CA ALA A 71 0.16 -17.68 10.58
C ALA A 71 -1.09 -17.26 9.79
N LEU A 72 -1.02 -16.18 9.02
CA LEU A 72 -2.06 -15.78 8.07
C LEU A 72 -2.21 -16.82 6.96
N LEU A 73 -1.10 -17.21 6.34
CA LEU A 73 -1.06 -18.18 5.23
C LEU A 73 -1.51 -19.58 5.64
N ALA A 74 -1.33 -19.97 6.91
CA ALA A 74 -1.86 -21.22 7.44
C ALA A 74 -3.40 -21.27 7.47
N ARG A 75 -4.08 -20.11 7.44
CA ARG A 75 -5.55 -20.02 7.41
C ARG A 75 -6.12 -19.95 5.98
N GLY A 76 -5.31 -19.51 5.03
CA GLY A 76 -5.68 -19.36 3.63
C GLY A 76 -4.79 -18.36 2.90
N ALA A 77 -5.18 -17.94 1.70
CA ALA A 77 -4.38 -16.95 0.95
C ALA A 77 -4.27 -15.61 1.69
N LEU A 78 -3.21 -14.85 1.44
CA LEU A 78 -2.98 -13.54 2.03
C LEU A 78 -3.01 -12.46 0.94
N VAL A 79 -3.90 -11.48 1.09
CA VAL A 79 -3.83 -10.20 0.37
C VAL A 79 -2.96 -9.25 1.18
N ALA A 80 -1.74 -8.98 0.71
CA ALA A 80 -0.84 -8.00 1.32
C ALA A 80 -0.84 -6.72 0.48
N THR A 81 -1.17 -5.58 1.10
CA THR A 81 -1.13 -4.26 0.45
C THR A 81 -0.08 -3.38 1.10
N PHE A 82 0.82 -2.80 0.30
CA PHE A 82 1.83 -1.85 0.73
C PHE A 82 1.36 -0.45 0.39
N TYR A 83 1.36 0.45 1.38
CA TYR A 83 0.90 1.83 1.21
C TYR A 83 1.85 2.81 1.90
N ARG A 84 1.70 4.08 1.56
CA ARG A 84 2.70 5.11 1.88
C ARG A 84 2.59 5.64 3.31
N GLY A 85 1.36 5.75 3.81
CA GLY A 85 1.08 6.19 5.18
C GLY A 85 -0.20 7.01 5.31
N VAL A 86 -0.59 7.27 6.55
CA VAL A 86 -1.85 7.92 6.99
C VAL A 86 -2.16 9.26 6.30
N TRP A 87 -1.12 9.99 5.92
CA TRP A 87 -1.20 11.32 5.33
C TRP A 87 -1.56 11.31 3.83
N CYS A 88 -1.48 10.14 3.18
CA CYS A 88 -1.69 10.03 1.74
C CYS A 88 -3.17 9.74 1.43
N PRO A 89 -3.92 10.68 0.82
CA PRO A 89 -5.34 10.50 0.59
C PRO A 89 -5.63 9.37 -0.43
N TYR A 90 -4.79 9.20 -1.46
CA TYR A 90 -4.89 8.07 -2.39
C TYR A 90 -4.81 6.72 -1.67
N CYS A 91 -3.93 6.59 -0.67
CA CYS A 91 -3.83 5.36 0.12
C CYS A 91 -5.08 5.14 0.97
N ASN A 92 -5.67 6.20 1.52
CA ASN A 92 -6.87 6.08 2.34
C ASN A 92 -8.09 5.64 1.51
N TYR A 93 -8.25 6.15 0.28
CA TYR A 93 -9.27 5.67 -0.66
C TYR A 93 -9.05 4.21 -1.05
N ASP A 94 -7.81 3.81 -1.32
CA ASP A 94 -7.48 2.41 -1.65
C ASP A 94 -7.80 1.45 -0.49
N LEU A 95 -7.44 1.82 0.74
CA LEU A 95 -7.75 1.05 1.94
C LEU A 95 -9.26 0.95 2.19
N GLN A 96 -10.01 2.02 1.95
CA GLN A 96 -11.48 1.98 2.04
C GLN A 96 -12.10 1.06 0.98
N ALA A 97 -11.60 1.07 -0.25
CA ALA A 97 -12.06 0.16 -1.29
C ALA A 97 -11.71 -1.30 -0.97
N LEU A 98 -10.56 -1.57 -0.34
CA LEU A 98 -10.23 -2.90 0.18
C LEU A 98 -11.18 -3.34 1.29
N GLU A 99 -11.58 -2.44 2.19
CA GLU A 99 -12.60 -2.72 3.21
C GLU A 99 -13.96 -3.03 2.58
N GLU A 100 -14.36 -2.29 1.53
CA GLU A 100 -15.61 -2.52 0.80
C GLU A 100 -15.69 -3.97 0.25
N VAL A 101 -14.58 -4.57 -0.17
CA VAL A 101 -14.51 -5.96 -0.67
C VAL A 101 -14.07 -6.99 0.38
N ARG A 102 -13.79 -6.58 1.62
CA ARG A 102 -13.19 -7.46 2.67
C ARG A 102 -13.99 -8.74 2.89
N ALA A 103 -15.31 -8.63 3.02
CA ALA A 103 -16.17 -9.80 3.26
C ALA A 103 -16.11 -10.82 2.12
N GLU A 104 -15.97 -10.35 0.88
CA GLU A 104 -15.83 -11.22 -0.30
C GLU A 104 -14.46 -11.92 -0.34
N VAL A 105 -13.40 -11.24 0.11
CA VAL A 105 -12.08 -11.85 0.26
C VAL A 105 -12.10 -12.92 1.36
N GLU A 106 -12.69 -12.62 2.51
CA GLU A 106 -12.75 -13.52 3.67
C GLU A 106 -13.61 -14.76 3.42
N VAL A 107 -14.76 -14.64 2.74
CA VAL A 107 -15.60 -15.82 2.41
C VAL A 107 -14.90 -16.79 1.44
N ARG A 108 -13.86 -16.32 0.74
CA ARG A 108 -12.98 -17.15 -0.10
C ARG A 108 -11.82 -17.78 0.70
N GLY A 109 -11.80 -17.57 2.01
CA GLY A 109 -10.81 -18.11 2.94
C GLY A 109 -9.53 -17.27 3.03
N ALA A 110 -9.47 -16.10 2.39
CA ALA A 110 -8.29 -15.26 2.40
C ALA A 110 -8.30 -14.23 3.54
N SER A 111 -7.12 -13.89 4.04
CA SER A 111 -6.91 -12.79 4.98
C SER A 111 -6.36 -11.56 4.26
N LEU A 112 -6.54 -10.36 4.82
CA LEU A 112 -5.91 -9.13 4.33
C LEU A 112 -4.95 -8.56 5.38
N ALA A 113 -3.90 -7.89 4.94
CA ALA A 113 -3.04 -7.06 5.78
C ALA A 113 -2.51 -5.84 4.99
N ALA A 114 -2.49 -4.67 5.62
CA ALA A 114 -1.88 -3.45 5.06
C ALA A 114 -0.57 -3.12 5.77
N LEU A 115 0.50 -2.85 5.02
CA LEU A 115 1.84 -2.61 5.54
C LEU A 115 2.32 -1.21 5.14
N SER A 116 2.87 -0.46 6.09
CA SER A 116 3.58 0.81 5.82
C SER A 116 4.64 1.08 6.89
N PRO A 117 5.61 1.98 6.63
CA PRO A 117 6.66 2.29 7.60
C PRO A 117 6.21 3.12 8.80
N GLN A 118 4.92 3.48 8.87
CA GLN A 118 4.44 4.37 9.91
C GLN A 118 4.40 3.69 11.27
N THR A 119 4.60 4.48 12.33
CA THR A 119 4.52 4.00 13.72
C THR A 119 3.16 3.43 14.08
N LEU A 120 3.09 2.65 15.17
CA LEU A 120 1.84 2.10 15.70
C LEU A 120 0.77 3.17 15.93
N ALA A 121 1.16 4.35 16.42
CA ALA A 121 0.23 5.46 16.66
C ALA A 121 -0.45 5.94 15.36
N ASN A 122 0.32 6.08 14.28
CA ASN A 122 -0.20 6.45 12.96
C ASN A 122 -0.99 5.31 12.30
N SER A 123 -0.63 4.06 12.58
CA SER A 123 -1.40 2.86 12.22
C SER A 123 -2.76 2.81 12.89
N ARG A 124 -2.85 3.09 14.19
CA ARG A 124 -4.13 3.25 14.88
C ARG A 124 -4.97 4.38 14.29
N LYS A 125 -4.33 5.50 13.91
CA LYS A 125 -5.04 6.62 13.28
C LYS A 125 -5.62 6.21 11.93
N SER A 126 -4.78 5.62 11.07
CA SER A 126 -5.23 5.10 9.76
C SER A 126 -6.41 4.16 9.92
N GLN A 127 -6.28 3.14 10.78
CA GLN A 127 -7.33 2.14 11.01
C GLN A 127 -8.66 2.76 11.45
N ARG A 128 -8.64 3.79 12.31
CA ARG A 128 -9.85 4.51 12.72
C ARG A 128 -10.44 5.35 11.59
N ASP A 129 -9.61 6.08 10.87
CA ASP A 129 -10.06 7.02 9.83
C ASP A 129 -10.63 6.28 8.61
N THR A 130 -10.08 5.11 8.29
CA THR A 130 -10.55 4.24 7.19
C THR A 130 -11.51 3.14 7.65
N LYS A 131 -11.74 2.98 8.96
CA LYS A 131 -12.61 1.96 9.57
C LYS A 131 -12.24 0.52 9.16
N LEU A 132 -10.95 0.24 8.99
CA LEU A 132 -10.48 -1.06 8.52
C LEU A 132 -10.77 -2.17 9.53
N GLY A 133 -11.40 -3.23 9.05
CA GLY A 133 -11.67 -4.47 9.77
C GLY A 133 -10.51 -5.48 9.72
N PHE A 134 -9.47 -5.23 8.92
CA PHE A 134 -8.28 -6.09 8.82
C PHE A 134 -7.02 -5.41 9.39
N PRO A 135 -5.97 -6.19 9.75
CA PRO A 135 -4.76 -5.65 10.37
C PRO A 135 -4.01 -4.64 9.50
N ILE A 136 -3.60 -3.55 10.15
CA ILE A 136 -2.64 -2.59 9.61
C ILE A 136 -1.33 -2.72 10.40
N LEU A 137 -0.24 -2.99 9.69
CA LEU A 137 1.03 -3.42 10.22
C LEU A 137 2.08 -2.32 10.04
N SER A 138 2.84 -2.05 11.10
CA SER A 138 4.02 -1.19 11.08
C SER A 138 5.21 -1.98 10.54
N ASP A 139 5.83 -1.49 9.47
CA ASP A 139 7.03 -2.03 8.81
C ASP A 139 8.21 -1.03 8.97
N PRO A 140 8.84 -0.92 10.16
CA PRO A 140 9.87 0.08 10.42
C PRO A 140 10.98 0.09 9.36
N GLY A 141 11.33 1.27 8.86
CA GLY A 141 12.30 1.45 7.78
C GLY A 141 11.88 0.90 6.41
N ALA A 142 10.60 0.52 6.26
CA ALA A 142 10.07 -0.17 5.09
C ALA A 142 10.89 -1.44 4.76
N ALA A 143 11.27 -2.20 5.80
CA ALA A 143 12.18 -3.34 5.69
C ALA A 143 11.55 -4.50 4.90
N VAL A 144 10.33 -4.88 5.24
CA VAL A 144 9.59 -5.90 4.49
C VAL A 144 9.32 -5.40 3.08
N ALA A 145 8.93 -4.14 2.91
CA ALA A 145 8.77 -3.56 1.58
C ALA A 145 10.06 -3.61 0.74
N ALA A 146 11.24 -3.48 1.36
CA ALA A 146 12.53 -3.62 0.68
C ALA A 146 12.77 -5.06 0.19
N GLU A 147 12.39 -6.07 0.98
CA GLU A 147 12.48 -7.49 0.57
C GLU A 147 11.55 -7.82 -0.60
N PHE A 148 10.45 -7.09 -0.74
CA PHE A 148 9.56 -7.16 -1.91
C PHE A 148 10.03 -6.31 -3.10
N GLY A 149 11.16 -5.60 -2.98
CA GLY A 149 11.69 -4.71 -4.03
C GLY A 149 10.92 -3.40 -4.20
N LEU A 150 10.17 -2.97 -3.18
CA LEU A 150 9.25 -1.81 -3.28
C LEU A 150 9.84 -0.52 -2.72
N ARG A 151 10.84 -0.59 -1.84
CA ARG A 151 11.33 0.57 -1.10
C ARG A 151 12.18 1.47 -1.98
N PHE A 152 11.82 2.76 -2.04
CA PHE A 152 12.60 3.79 -2.73
C PHE A 152 12.85 5.00 -1.82
N ALA A 153 13.92 5.74 -2.11
CA ALA A 153 14.24 7.00 -1.44
C ALA A 153 13.60 8.18 -2.18
N LEU A 154 13.04 9.14 -1.43
CA LEU A 154 12.44 10.33 -2.02
C LEU A 154 13.53 11.29 -2.51
N PRO A 155 13.37 11.91 -3.70
CA PRO A 155 14.28 12.95 -4.13
C PRO A 155 14.14 14.21 -3.24
N ASN A 156 15.23 14.96 -3.09
CA ASN A 156 15.29 16.10 -2.17
C ASN A 156 14.24 17.18 -2.46
N ASP A 157 13.92 17.44 -3.72
CA ASP A 157 12.89 18.42 -4.08
C ASP A 157 11.49 17.97 -3.68
N LEU A 158 11.18 16.67 -3.78
CA LEU A 158 9.93 16.10 -3.27
C LEU A 158 9.85 16.14 -1.74
N ILE A 159 10.97 15.91 -1.04
CA ILE A 159 11.04 16.02 0.43
C ILE A 159 10.63 17.43 0.88
N GLU A 160 11.12 18.47 0.21
CA GLU A 160 10.75 19.86 0.52
C GLU A 160 9.26 20.13 0.28
N VAL A 161 8.68 19.61 -0.81
CA VAL A 161 7.23 19.71 -1.05
C VAL A 161 6.44 19.04 0.07
N TYR A 162 6.87 17.87 0.54
CA TYR A 162 6.17 17.15 1.60
C TYR A 162 6.25 17.87 2.95
N ARG A 163 7.39 18.47 3.27
CA ARG A 163 7.52 19.35 4.44
C ARG A 163 6.55 20.54 4.37
N GLN A 164 6.41 21.17 3.21
CA GLN A 164 5.48 22.29 3.01
C GLN A 164 4.01 21.87 3.16
N PHE A 165 3.69 20.61 2.87
CA PHE A 165 2.36 20.04 3.11
C PHE A 165 2.17 19.52 4.54
N GLY A 166 3.17 19.66 5.42
CA GLY A 166 3.13 19.16 6.80
C GLY A 166 3.36 17.65 6.94
N ASN A 167 3.80 16.98 5.86
CA ASN A 167 4.11 15.55 5.85
C ASN A 167 5.54 15.32 6.34
N ASP A 168 5.72 15.36 7.66
CA ASP A 168 7.00 15.04 8.33
C ASP A 168 7.20 13.52 8.45
N LEU A 169 7.70 12.89 7.38
CA LEU A 169 7.89 11.44 7.34
C LEU A 169 8.81 10.91 8.45
N PRO A 170 9.93 11.57 8.81
CA PRO A 170 10.73 11.15 9.94
C PRO A 170 9.96 11.04 11.23
N LYS A 171 9.06 11.98 11.51
CA LYS A 171 8.18 11.89 12.68
C LYS A 171 7.07 10.84 12.53
N ILE A 172 6.52 10.68 11.32
CA ILE A 172 5.42 9.72 11.07
C ILE A 172 5.91 8.27 11.18
N ASN A 173 7.14 8.01 10.73
CA ASN A 173 7.72 6.68 10.61
C ASN A 173 8.76 6.37 11.70
N ASP A 174 9.17 7.35 12.51
CA ASP A 174 10.28 7.25 13.46
C ASP A 174 11.60 6.83 12.78
N ASP A 175 11.86 7.41 11.59
CA ASP A 175 13.02 7.07 10.75
C ASP A 175 13.47 8.26 9.87
N PRO A 176 14.72 8.73 9.96
CA PRO A 176 15.20 9.87 9.17
C PRO A 176 15.39 9.59 7.66
N ALA A 177 15.29 8.35 7.18
CA ALA A 177 15.77 7.93 5.85
C ALA A 177 14.94 8.43 4.66
N TRP A 178 13.79 9.08 4.86
CA TRP A 178 12.89 9.56 3.78
C TRP A 178 12.65 8.50 2.69
N VAL A 179 12.35 7.28 3.12
CA VAL A 179 11.98 6.15 2.25
C VAL A 179 10.49 5.89 2.31
N LEU A 180 9.93 5.43 1.21
CA LEU A 180 8.55 4.94 1.12
C LEU A 180 8.50 3.65 0.31
N PRO A 181 7.51 2.77 0.55
CA PRO A 181 7.19 1.72 -0.40
C PRO A 181 6.52 2.31 -1.64
N MET A 182 6.88 1.82 -2.82
CA MET A 182 6.00 1.85 -3.98
C MET A 182 4.69 1.16 -3.60
N PRO A 183 3.53 1.79 -3.87
CA PRO A 183 2.26 1.15 -3.65
C PRO A 183 2.17 -0.16 -4.41
N ALA A 184 1.76 -1.21 -3.71
CA ALA A 184 1.70 -2.53 -4.29
C ALA A 184 0.66 -3.40 -3.61
N ARG A 185 0.15 -4.38 -4.34
CA ARG A 185 -0.77 -5.38 -3.84
C ARG A 185 -0.39 -6.76 -4.31
N TYR A 186 -0.37 -7.70 -3.38
CA TYR A 186 -0.03 -9.09 -3.63
C TYR A 186 -1.15 -10.01 -3.16
N VAL A 187 -1.41 -11.07 -3.92
CA VAL A 187 -2.15 -12.24 -3.43
C VAL A 187 -1.16 -13.39 -3.31
N ILE A 188 -0.93 -13.84 -2.08
CA ILE A 188 0.04 -14.88 -1.74
C ILE A 188 -0.73 -16.15 -1.38
N GLY A 189 -0.42 -17.25 -2.07
CA GLY A 189 -0.98 -18.58 -1.80
C GLY A 189 -0.45 -19.19 -0.50
N MET A 190 -1.14 -20.20 0.01
CA MET A 190 -0.78 -20.90 1.26
C MET A 190 0.61 -21.59 1.20
N ASP A 191 1.11 -21.84 -0.01
CA ASP A 191 2.44 -22.37 -0.31
C ASP A 191 3.55 -21.29 -0.28
N GLY A 192 3.17 -20.03 -0.03
CA GLY A 192 4.04 -18.85 -0.04
C GLY A 192 4.33 -18.31 -1.43
N MET A 193 3.70 -18.83 -2.49
CA MET A 193 3.90 -18.32 -3.85
C MET A 193 2.95 -17.16 -4.15
N ILE A 194 3.47 -16.15 -4.82
CA ILE A 194 2.67 -14.99 -5.26
C ILE A 194 1.83 -15.42 -6.47
N ALA A 195 0.50 -15.35 -6.33
CA ALA A 195 -0.45 -15.64 -7.41
C ALA A 195 -0.84 -14.40 -8.21
N TYR A 196 -0.73 -13.22 -7.60
CA TYR A 196 -0.98 -11.93 -8.22
C TYR A 196 -0.04 -10.91 -7.59
N ALA A 197 0.54 -10.05 -8.43
CA ALA A 197 1.35 -8.92 -8.03
C ALA A 197 0.97 -7.71 -8.87
N GLU A 198 0.85 -6.58 -8.19
CA GLU A 198 0.63 -5.29 -8.80
C GLU A 198 1.51 -4.29 -8.07
N VAL A 199 2.35 -3.58 -8.82
CA VAL A 199 3.30 -2.60 -8.30
C VAL A 199 3.22 -1.39 -9.20
N ASN A 200 2.86 -0.23 -8.64
CA ASN A 200 2.71 0.99 -9.43
C ASN A 200 3.49 2.17 -8.80
N PRO A 201 4.57 2.63 -9.45
CA PRO A 201 5.28 3.85 -9.06
C PRO A 201 4.40 5.09 -9.00
N ASP A 202 3.38 5.17 -9.86
CA ASP A 202 2.38 6.22 -9.79
C ASP A 202 1.40 5.93 -8.65
N TYR A 203 1.63 6.58 -7.53
CA TYR A 203 0.79 6.43 -6.35
C TYR A 203 -0.64 6.93 -6.53
N THR A 204 -0.98 7.57 -7.66
CA THR A 204 -2.34 8.05 -7.97
C THR A 204 -3.17 7.04 -8.75
N GLN A 205 -2.57 5.94 -9.21
CA GLN A 205 -3.24 4.91 -10.00
C GLN A 205 -3.38 3.60 -9.20
N ARG A 206 -4.62 3.11 -9.05
CA ARG A 206 -4.94 1.86 -8.34
C ARG A 206 -6.03 1.08 -9.08
N PRO A 207 -5.82 -0.20 -9.40
CA PRO A 207 -6.86 -1.05 -9.92
C PRO A 207 -7.86 -1.40 -8.82
N ASP A 208 -9.03 -1.83 -9.25
CA ASP A 208 -10.14 -2.10 -8.35
C ASP A 208 -9.86 -3.36 -7.51
N PRO A 209 -10.02 -3.32 -6.17
CA PRO A 209 -9.84 -4.50 -5.31
C PRO A 209 -10.72 -5.70 -5.70
N ALA A 210 -11.83 -5.51 -6.42
CA ALA A 210 -12.65 -6.61 -6.93
C ALA A 210 -11.89 -7.50 -7.94
N GLU A 211 -10.82 -7.00 -8.58
CA GLU A 211 -9.96 -7.78 -9.48
C GLU A 211 -9.22 -8.92 -8.77
N LEU A 212 -9.15 -8.90 -7.43
CA LEU A 212 -8.55 -9.97 -6.63
C LEU A 212 -9.44 -11.22 -6.57
N LEU A 213 -10.76 -11.05 -6.70
CA LEU A 213 -11.73 -12.13 -6.43
C LEU A 213 -11.57 -13.33 -7.38
N PRO A 214 -11.35 -13.17 -8.70
CA PRO A 214 -11.05 -14.28 -9.59
C PRO A 214 -9.75 -15.01 -9.23
N VAL A 215 -8.71 -14.29 -8.81
CA VAL A 215 -7.43 -14.89 -8.39
C VAL A 215 -7.64 -15.77 -7.15
N LEU A 216 -8.38 -15.26 -6.17
CA LEU A 216 -8.73 -15.98 -4.95
C LEU A 216 -9.58 -17.22 -5.22
N ASN A 217 -10.55 -17.13 -6.14
CA ASN A 217 -11.32 -18.30 -6.58
C ASN A 217 -10.42 -19.38 -7.18
N GLY A 218 -9.45 -18.99 -8.02
CA GLY A 218 -8.49 -19.91 -8.62
C GLY A 218 -7.59 -20.59 -7.59
N LEU A 219 -7.12 -19.85 -6.58
CA LEU A 219 -6.34 -20.42 -5.47
C LEU A 219 -7.18 -21.42 -4.66
N ARG A 220 -8.40 -21.06 -4.28
CA ARG A 220 -9.29 -21.92 -3.51
C ARG A 220 -9.62 -23.23 -4.23
N ALA A 221 -9.86 -23.17 -5.55
CA ALA A 221 -10.12 -24.37 -6.35
C ALA A 221 -8.93 -25.35 -6.36
N ARG A 222 -7.69 -24.83 -6.38
CA ARG A 222 -6.47 -25.67 -6.33
C ARG A 222 -6.26 -26.36 -4.99
N THR A 223 -6.66 -25.74 -3.88
CA THR A 223 -6.54 -26.34 -2.53
C THR A 223 -7.62 -27.40 -2.25
N GLN A 224 -8.72 -27.38 -3.01
CA GLN A 224 -9.85 -28.31 -2.84
C GLN A 224 -9.82 -29.51 -3.80
N ALA A 225 -8.94 -29.49 -4.80
CA ALA A 225 -8.72 -30.57 -5.76
C ALA A 225 -7.66 -31.56 -5.24
#